data_AF-M5BNY2-F1
#
_entry.id   AF-M5BNY2-F1
#
_cell.length_a   1.000
_cell.length_b   1.000
_cell.length_c   1.000
_cell.angle_alpha   90.00
_cell.angle_beta   90.00
_cell.angle_gamma   90.00
#
_symmetry.space_group_name_H-M   'P 1'
#
loop_
_entity.id
_entity.type
_entity.pdbx_description
1 polymer ?
#
loop_
_entity_poly.entity_id
_entity_poly.type
_entity_poly.pdbx_seq_one_letter_code
_entity_poly.pdbx_strand_id
1 'polypeptide(L)'
;MVSPWMKYGDLRGYLKQNPEADRCQLSYEICDGLVYLHNMNIVHGDLKGANVLVSESGNAMLSDFGNSLIEGKTVGFTATTRSTAYSSRWAAPEILEGAPVSYQADVFALGMTLLVRIISLRFVQRLMFSLRRLLLATYHTENLKVIEL
;
A
#
# COMPACT_ATOMS: atom_id res chain seq x y z
N MET A 1 1.61 20.44 14.13
CA MET A 1 2.27 19.28 14.77
C MET A 1 3.76 19.33 14.43
N VAL A 2 4.65 19.02 15.37
CA VAL A 2 6.11 18.95 15.17
C VAL A 2 6.52 17.49 15.36
N SER A 3 7.24 16.91 14.39
CA SER A 3 7.73 15.52 14.44
C SER A 3 9.22 15.45 14.10
N PRO A 4 9.96 14.42 14.59
CA PRO A 4 11.34 14.20 14.19
C PRO A 4 11.49 14.08 12.67
N TRP A 5 12.56 14.66 12.13
CA TRP A 5 12.87 14.57 10.71
C TRP A 5 13.51 13.22 10.37
N MET A 6 12.96 12.52 9.39
CA MET A 6 13.50 11.26 8.90
C MET A 6 14.44 11.54 7.72
N LYS A 7 15.76 11.43 7.94
CA LYS A 7 16.81 11.80 6.97
C LYS A 7 16.65 11.16 5.61
N TYR A 8 16.22 9.90 5.56
CA TYR A 8 16.05 9.16 4.31
C TYR A 8 14.69 9.37 3.65
N GLY A 9 13.81 10.16 4.26
CA GLY A 9 12.49 10.47 3.74
C GLY A 9 11.60 9.24 3.67
N ASP A 10 10.75 9.20 2.66
CA ASP A 10 9.80 8.12 2.46
C ASP A 10 10.43 6.86 1.83
N LEU A 11 9.77 5.71 2.02
CA LEU A 11 10.20 4.40 1.54
C LEU A 11 10.40 4.36 0.02
N ARG A 12 9.65 5.14 -0.77
CA ARG A 12 9.83 5.25 -2.23
C ARG A 12 11.17 5.88 -2.56
N GLY A 13 11.49 6.99 -1.90
CA GLY A 13 12.74 7.70 -2.08
C GLY A 13 13.91 6.84 -1.65
N TYR A 14 13.79 6.23 -0.48
CA TYR A 14 14.82 5.39 0.10
C TYR A 14 15.20 4.19 -0.77
N LEU A 15 14.21 3.39 -1.23
CA LEU A 15 14.47 2.19 -2.05
C LEU A 15 15.03 2.51 -3.44
N LYS A 16 14.79 3.72 -3.96
CA LYS A 16 15.41 4.18 -5.21
C LYS A 16 16.89 4.51 -5.04
N GLN A 17 17.25 5.08 -3.90
CA GLN A 17 18.62 5.46 -3.57
C GLN A 17 19.43 4.28 -3.04
N ASN A 18 18.77 3.29 -2.45
CA ASN A 18 19.37 2.10 -1.84
C ASN A 18 18.75 0.82 -2.45
N PRO A 19 19.13 0.41 -3.68
CA PRO A 19 18.56 -0.77 -4.33
C PRO A 19 18.83 -2.10 -3.60
N GLU A 20 19.91 -2.14 -2.82
CA GLU A 20 20.39 -3.28 -2.03
C GLU A 20 19.80 -3.31 -0.61
N ALA A 21 18.92 -2.36 -0.24
CA ALA A 21 18.29 -2.36 1.06
C ALA A 21 17.52 -3.67 1.31
N ASP A 22 17.56 -4.15 2.55
CA ASP A 22 16.84 -5.37 2.94
C ASP A 22 15.33 -5.12 2.95
N ARG A 23 14.70 -5.50 1.85
CA ARG A 23 13.26 -5.35 1.66
C ARG A 23 12.46 -6.24 2.61
N CYS A 24 13.00 -7.39 3.02
CA CYS A 24 12.34 -8.29 3.96
C CYS A 24 12.28 -7.65 5.34
N GLN A 25 13.40 -7.09 5.79
CA GLN A 25 13.47 -6.36 7.07
C GLN A 25 12.51 -5.15 7.08
N LEU A 26 12.52 -4.34 6.03
CA LEU A 26 11.60 -3.20 5.90
C LEU A 26 10.12 -3.64 5.91
N SER A 27 9.80 -4.78 5.28
CA SER A 27 8.44 -5.34 5.31
C SER A 27 8.03 -5.73 6.72
N TYR A 28 8.92 -6.42 7.43
CA TYR A 28 8.69 -6.86 8.79
C TYR A 28 8.39 -5.67 9.71
N GLU A 29 9.19 -4.61 9.62
CA GLU A 29 9.02 -3.39 10.44
C GLU A 29 7.72 -2.65 10.14
N ILE A 30 7.29 -2.59 8.88
CA ILE A 30 5.99 -2.01 8.50
C ILE A 30 4.85 -2.84 9.09
N CYS A 31 4.93 -4.18 9.00
CA CYS A 31 3.94 -5.08 9.57
C CYS A 31 3.88 -4.93 11.10
N ASP A 32 5.03 -4.90 11.77
CA ASP A 32 5.13 -4.78 13.23
C ASP A 32 4.56 -3.43 13.71
N GLY A 33 4.89 -2.35 13.00
CA GLY A 33 4.30 -1.03 13.24
C GLY A 33 2.78 -1.02 13.08
N LEU A 34 2.23 -1.74 12.10
CA LEU A 34 0.79 -1.81 11.90
C LEU A 34 0.10 -2.66 12.97
N VAL A 35 0.70 -3.79 13.36
CA VAL A 35 0.23 -4.63 14.48
C VAL A 35 0.18 -3.80 15.76
N TYR A 36 1.21 -2.99 16.02
CA TYR A 36 1.23 -2.08 17.17
C TYR A 36 0.05 -1.10 17.14
N LEU A 37 -0.25 -0.47 16.00
CA LEU A 37 -1.40 0.43 15.88
C LEU A 37 -2.72 -0.29 16.14
N HIS A 38 -2.92 -1.47 15.53
CA HIS A 38 -4.14 -2.26 15.70
C HIS A 38 -4.32 -2.70 17.14
N ASN A 39 -3.25 -3.09 17.84
CA ASN A 39 -3.29 -3.40 19.28
C ASN A 39 -3.65 -2.18 20.16
N MET A 40 -3.36 -0.97 19.68
CA MET A 40 -3.76 0.29 20.32
C MET A 40 -5.18 0.73 19.91
N ASN A 41 -5.93 -0.12 19.20
CA ASN A 41 -7.24 0.15 18.60
C ASN A 41 -7.22 1.29 17.58
N ILE A 42 -6.10 1.52 16.90
CA ILE A 42 -5.92 2.58 15.91
C ILE A 42 -5.91 1.97 14.50
N VAL A 43 -6.83 2.41 13.64
CA VAL A 43 -6.81 2.20 12.19
C VAL A 43 -5.97 3.31 11.58
N HIS A 44 -4.99 2.99 10.73
CA HIS A 44 -4.15 3.97 10.05
C HIS A 44 -4.93 4.75 8.97
N GLY A 45 -5.67 4.06 8.11
CA GLY A 45 -6.65 4.63 7.16
C GLY A 45 -6.10 5.15 5.82
N ASP A 46 -4.79 5.39 5.71
CA ASP A 46 -4.09 5.72 4.44
C ASP A 46 -2.67 5.14 4.39
N LEU A 47 -2.53 3.84 4.67
CA LEU A 47 -1.23 3.16 4.62
C LEU A 47 -0.74 3.04 3.16
N LYS A 48 0.42 3.63 2.88
CA LYS A 48 1.08 3.56 1.57
C LYS A 48 2.57 3.79 1.70
N GLY A 49 3.35 3.40 0.69
CA GLY A 49 4.81 3.62 0.71
C GLY A 49 5.29 5.08 0.76
N ALA A 50 4.40 6.08 0.61
CA ALA A 50 4.72 7.49 0.86
C ALA A 50 4.53 7.88 2.34
N ASN A 51 3.72 7.11 3.07
CA ASN A 51 3.43 7.29 4.49
C ASN A 51 4.25 6.32 5.36
N VAL A 52 5.25 5.66 4.76
CA VAL A 52 6.30 4.93 5.47
C VAL A 52 7.58 5.74 5.32
N LEU A 53 8.14 6.20 6.43
CA LEU A 53 9.41 6.91 6.49
C LEU A 53 10.53 5.95 6.87
N VAL A 54 11.76 6.29 6.52
CA VAL A 54 12.95 5.52 6.88
C VAL A 54 13.84 6.36 7.77
N SER A 55 14.07 5.86 8.99
CA SER A 55 14.92 6.49 10.00
C SER A 55 16.40 6.48 9.60
N GLU A 56 17.23 7.28 10.26
CA GLU A 56 18.69 7.31 10.02
C GLU A 56 19.38 5.95 10.20
N SER A 57 18.78 5.05 10.97
CA SER A 57 19.26 3.68 11.18
C SER A 57 18.83 2.69 10.09
N GLY A 58 18.03 3.14 9.11
CA GLY A 58 17.49 2.29 8.03
C GLY A 58 16.16 1.62 8.36
N ASN A 59 15.60 1.88 9.55
CA ASN A 59 14.35 1.24 9.99
C ASN A 59 13.12 1.96 9.40
N ALA A 60 12.13 1.19 8.95
CA ALA A 60 10.85 1.69 8.48
C ALA A 60 9.93 2.10 9.63
N MET A 61 9.23 3.22 9.46
CA MET A 61 8.32 3.79 10.45
C MET A 61 7.05 4.30 9.78
N LEU A 62 5.89 3.97 10.37
CA LEU A 62 4.61 4.49 9.91
C LEU A 62 4.47 5.99 10.23
N SER A 63 3.83 6.74 9.34
CA SER A 63 3.68 8.19 9.44
C SER A 63 2.36 8.63 8.81
N ASP A 64 2.01 9.90 8.99
CA ASP A 64 0.80 10.52 8.44
C ASP A 64 -0.51 9.85 8.93
N PHE A 65 -0.82 10.15 10.20
CA PHE A 65 -2.03 9.69 10.89
C PHE A 65 -3.25 10.60 10.67
N GLY A 66 -3.24 11.46 9.63
CA GLY A 66 -4.32 12.42 9.37
C GLY A 66 -5.68 11.77 9.05
N ASN A 67 -5.65 10.52 8.60
CA ASN A 67 -6.83 9.70 8.30
C ASN A 67 -7.05 8.57 9.32
N SER A 68 -6.30 8.58 10.43
CA SER A 68 -6.37 7.51 11.43
C SER A 68 -7.61 7.62 12.30
N LEU A 69 -8.16 6.47 12.68
CA LEU A 69 -9.39 6.37 13.47
C LEU A 69 -9.15 5.45 14.66
N ILE A 70 -9.55 5.89 15.86
CA ILE A 70 -9.54 5.01 17.04
C ILE A 70 -10.90 4.31 17.11
N GLU A 71 -10.88 2.98 17.10
CA GLU A 71 -12.11 2.19 17.21
C GLU A 71 -12.73 2.39 18.61
N GLY A 72 -14.01 2.75 18.66
CA GLY A 72 -14.76 2.97 19.91
C GLY A 72 -14.70 4.39 20.49
N LYS A 73 -13.79 5.27 20.04
CA LYS A 73 -13.83 6.71 20.32
C LYS A 73 -13.32 7.47 19.11
N THR A 74 -14.17 8.25 18.46
CA THR A 74 -13.74 9.21 17.45
C THR A 74 -12.72 10.14 18.10
N VAL A 75 -11.43 9.95 17.86
CA VAL A 75 -10.46 11.02 18.08
C VAL A 75 -10.83 12.07 17.06
N GLY A 76 -11.60 13.05 17.51
CA GLY A 76 -12.08 14.14 16.70
C GLY A 76 -10.90 14.95 16.19
N PHE A 77 -10.38 14.56 15.03
CA PHE A 77 -9.59 15.46 14.20
C PHE A 77 -10.10 15.60 12.77
N THR A 78 -11.03 14.77 12.29
CA THR A 78 -11.64 14.98 10.96
C THR A 78 -13.06 14.40 10.85
N ALA A 79 -14.00 14.98 11.59
CA ALA A 79 -15.43 14.97 11.20
C ALA A 79 -15.76 16.09 10.20
N THR A 80 -14.75 16.62 9.51
CA THR A 80 -14.92 17.69 8.52
C THR A 80 -14.59 17.16 7.13
N THR A 81 -15.64 17.09 6.33
CA THR A 81 -15.67 16.94 4.87
C THR A 81 -15.35 15.55 4.29
N ARG A 82 -16.41 14.94 3.75
CA ARG A 82 -16.49 13.82 2.79
C ARG A 82 -15.72 14.10 1.48
N SER A 83 -14.43 14.46 1.55
CA SER A 83 -13.53 14.29 0.41
C SER A 83 -12.67 13.08 0.72
N THR A 84 -12.94 11.99 0.01
CA THR A 84 -12.21 10.72 0.01
C THR A 84 -10.70 10.94 -0.18
N ALA A 85 -9.99 11.21 0.91
CA ALA A 85 -8.53 11.41 0.91
C ALA A 85 -7.82 10.07 1.18
N TYR A 86 -8.34 8.97 0.63
CA TYR A 86 -7.60 7.71 0.55
C TYR A 86 -6.89 7.61 -0.79
N SER A 87 -5.71 7.01 -0.79
CA SER A 87 -4.96 6.80 -2.01
C SER A 87 -5.57 5.62 -2.79
N SER A 88 -6.39 5.89 -3.81
CA SER A 88 -7.21 4.89 -4.53
C SER A 88 -6.50 3.61 -4.99
N ARG A 89 -5.19 3.66 -5.24
CA ARG A 89 -4.38 2.47 -5.62
C ARG A 89 -4.09 1.50 -4.45
N TRP A 90 -4.27 1.95 -3.21
CA TRP A 90 -4.06 1.17 -1.99
C TRP A 90 -5.35 0.95 -1.19
N ALA A 91 -6.47 1.54 -1.63
CA ALA A 91 -7.76 1.42 -0.98
C ALA A 91 -8.35 0.02 -1.22
N ALA A 92 -8.86 -0.58 -0.15
CA ALA A 92 -9.60 -1.84 -0.21
C ALA A 92 -10.92 -1.66 -0.97
N PRO A 93 -11.46 -2.71 -1.62
CA PRO A 93 -12.67 -2.62 -2.43
C PRO A 93 -13.86 -2.05 -1.64
N GLU A 94 -14.01 -2.45 -0.38
CA GLU A 94 -15.05 -1.94 0.52
C GLU A 94 -14.93 -0.42 0.76
N ILE A 95 -13.71 0.12 0.82
CA ILE A 95 -13.47 1.57 0.95
C ILE A 95 -13.86 2.29 -0.34
N LEU A 96 -13.61 1.68 -1.49
CA LEU A 96 -14.05 2.23 -2.79
C LEU A 96 -15.58 2.22 -2.92
N GLU A 97 -16.26 1.30 -2.25
CA GLU A 97 -17.73 1.22 -2.14
C GLU A 97 -18.31 2.17 -1.08
N GLY A 98 -17.45 2.91 -0.36
CA GLY A 98 -17.84 3.92 0.63
C GLY A 98 -17.96 3.40 2.06
N ALA A 99 -17.46 2.19 2.35
CA ALA A 99 -17.34 1.70 3.72
C ALA A 99 -16.34 2.57 4.53
N PRO A 100 -16.52 2.65 5.86
CA PRO A 100 -15.55 3.31 6.72
C PRO A 100 -14.21 2.56 6.74
N VAL A 101 -13.13 3.27 7.08
CA VAL A 101 -11.82 2.65 7.30
C VAL A 101 -11.89 1.61 8.42
N SER A 102 -11.17 0.51 8.26
CA SER A 102 -11.18 -0.64 9.15
C SER A 102 -9.80 -1.29 9.23
N TYR A 103 -9.59 -2.17 10.21
CA TYR A 103 -8.35 -2.95 10.29
C TYR A 103 -8.12 -3.80 9.03
N GLN A 104 -9.18 -4.33 8.44
CA GLN A 104 -9.13 -5.13 7.22
C GLN A 104 -8.68 -4.28 6.03
N ALA A 105 -9.16 -3.03 5.95
CA ALA A 105 -8.74 -2.09 4.93
C ALA A 105 -7.24 -1.73 5.05
N ASP A 106 -6.74 -1.56 6.28
CA ASP A 106 -5.30 -1.36 6.54
C ASP A 106 -4.46 -2.58 6.11
N VAL A 107 -4.93 -3.80 6.37
CA VAL A 107 -4.25 -5.04 5.96
C VAL A 107 -4.21 -5.14 4.42
N PHE A 108 -5.27 -4.75 3.74
CA PHE A 108 -5.28 -4.67 2.28
C PHE A 108 -4.24 -3.64 1.77
N ALA A 109 -4.24 -2.45 2.36
CA ALA A 109 -3.31 -1.37 2.01
C ALA A 109 -1.84 -1.74 2.27
N LEU A 110 -1.58 -2.50 3.35
CA LEU A 110 -0.29 -3.13 3.64
C LEU A 110 0.11 -4.06 2.50
N GLY A 111 -0.75 -5.00 2.12
CA GLY A 111 -0.50 -5.93 1.02
C GLY A 111 -0.14 -5.20 -0.29
N MET A 112 -0.87 -4.14 -0.62
CA MET A 112 -0.59 -3.30 -1.79
C MET A 112 0.73 -2.53 -1.67
N THR A 113 1.09 -2.06 -0.47
CA THR A 113 2.37 -1.39 -0.21
C THR A 113 3.55 -2.33 -0.40
N LEU A 114 3.46 -3.55 0.15
CA LEU A 114 4.47 -4.59 -0.01
C LEU A 114 4.58 -5.03 -1.49
N LEU A 115 3.45 -5.24 -2.16
CA LEU A 115 3.42 -5.67 -3.56
C LEU A 115 4.04 -4.65 -4.52
N VAL A 116 3.73 -3.35 -4.34
CA VAL A 116 4.17 -2.31 -5.27
C VAL A 116 5.63 -1.93 -5.06
N ARG A 117 6.18 -2.12 -3.86
CA ARG A 117 7.51 -1.58 -3.51
C ARG A 117 8.54 -2.58 -3.04
N ILE A 118 8.11 -3.70 -2.48
CA ILE A 118 9.01 -4.66 -1.86
C ILE A 118 9.11 -5.91 -2.73
N ILE A 119 7.99 -6.47 -3.15
CA ILE A 119 7.98 -7.52 -4.15
C ILE A 119 8.31 -6.85 -5.49
N SER A 120 9.46 -7.19 -6.05
CA SER A 120 9.98 -6.51 -7.24
C SER A 120 8.91 -6.35 -8.31
N LEU A 121 8.57 -5.09 -8.64
CA LEU A 121 7.70 -4.75 -9.77
C LEU A 121 8.16 -5.42 -11.07
N ARG A 122 9.42 -5.84 -11.19
CA ARG A 122 9.88 -6.64 -12.33
C ARG A 122 9.17 -7.99 -12.44
N PHE A 123 8.87 -8.66 -11.34
CA PHE A 123 8.13 -9.93 -11.36
C PHE A 123 6.67 -9.70 -11.76
N VAL A 124 5.99 -8.75 -11.11
CA VAL A 124 4.58 -8.43 -11.41
C VAL A 124 4.41 -7.84 -12.81
N GLN A 125 5.30 -6.95 -13.25
CA GLN A 125 5.29 -6.41 -14.61
C GLN A 125 5.61 -7.49 -15.64
N ARG A 126 6.58 -8.37 -15.41
CA ARG A 126 6.86 -9.50 -16.30
C ARG A 126 5.68 -10.47 -16.34
N LEU A 127 5.05 -10.74 -15.21
CA LEU A 127 3.88 -11.60 -15.11
C LEU A 127 2.69 -10.98 -15.86
N MET A 128 2.35 -9.71 -15.59
CA MET A 128 1.27 -9.02 -16.31
C MET A 128 1.56 -8.87 -17.80
N PHE A 129 2.82 -8.61 -18.20
CA PHE A 129 3.21 -8.55 -19.60
C PHE A 129 3.08 -9.93 -20.29
N SER A 130 3.50 -11.01 -19.62
CA SER A 130 3.34 -12.37 -20.11
C SER A 130 1.87 -12.80 -20.19
N LEU A 131 1.06 -12.46 -19.18
CA LEU A 131 -0.38 -12.73 -19.17
C LEU A 131 -1.12 -11.97 -20.28
N ARG A 132 -0.75 -10.70 -20.52
CA ARG A 132 -1.28 -9.91 -21.64
C ARG A 132 -0.94 -10.53 -23.00
N ARG A 133 0.28 -11.08 -23.17
CA ARG A 133 0.65 -11.80 -24.39
C ARG A 133 -0.11 -13.11 -24.56
N LEU A 134 -0.33 -13.86 -23.48
CA LEU A 134 -1.14 -15.10 -23.50
C LEU A 134 -2.59 -14.82 -23.88
N LEU A 135 -3.23 -13.82 -23.26
CA LEU A 135 -4.59 -13.40 -23.58
C LEU A 135 -4.76 -12.97 -25.05
N LEU A 136 -3.79 -12.22 -25.59
CA LEU A 136 -3.81 -11.81 -27.00
C LEU A 136 -3.59 -12.99 -27.95
N ALA A 137 -2.76 -13.96 -27.59
CA ALA A 137 -2.50 -15.16 -28.38
C ALA A 137 -3.74 -16.07 -28.45
N THR A 138 -4.41 -16.30 -27.32
CA THR A 138 -5.64 -17.11 -27.25
C THR A 138 -6.78 -16.46 -28.03
N TYR A 139 -6.94 -15.14 -27.92
CA TYR A 139 -7.94 -14.38 -28.66
C TYR A 139 -7.72 -14.42 -30.19
N HIS A 140 -6.47 -14.47 -30.64
CA HIS A 140 -6.15 -14.58 -32.07
C HIS A 140 -6.41 -15.99 -32.60
N THR A 141 -6.11 -17.04 -31.83
CA THR A 141 -6.38 -18.43 -32.21
C THR A 141 -7.87 -18.78 -32.26
N GLU A 142 -8.71 -18.16 -31.43
CA GLU A 142 -10.17 -18.38 -31.49
C GLU A 142 -10.80 -17.69 -32.71
N ASN A 143 -10.34 -16.49 -33.08
CA ASN A 143 -10.84 -15.81 -34.28
C ASN A 143 -10.42 -16.47 -35.60
N LEU A 144 -9.25 -17.12 -35.65
CA LEU A 144 -8.82 -17.88 -36.84
C LEU A 144 -9.64 -19.16 -37.03
N LYS A 145 -10.07 -19.83 -35.95
CA LYS A 145 -10.91 -21.04 -36.03
C LYS A 145 -12.35 -20.80 -36.47
N VAL A 146 -12.86 -19.57 -36.30
CA VAL A 146 -14.23 -19.20 -36.69
C VAL A 146 -14.33 -18.78 -38.17
N ILE A 147 -13.21 -18.43 -38.80
CA ILE A 147 -13.16 -18.01 -40.21
C ILE A 147 -12.92 -19.20 -41.17
N GLU A 148 -12.52 -20.37 -40.65
CA GLU A 148 -12.28 -21.59 -41.44
C GLU A 148 -13.44 -22.62 -41.42
N LEU A 149 -14.65 -22.21 -41.00
CA LEU A 149 -15.89 -23.01 -41.10
C LEU A 149 -16.90 -22.32 -42.04
#